data_AF-A0A409WCH0-F1
#
_entry.id   AF-A0A409WCH0-F1
#
_cell.length_a   1.000
_cell.length_b   1.000
_cell.length_c   1.000
_cell.angle_alpha   90.00
_cell.angle_beta   90.00
_cell.angle_gamma   90.00
#
_symmetry.space_group_name_H-M   'P 1'
#
loop_
_entity.id
_entity.type
_entity.pdbx_description
1 polymer ?
#
loop_
_entity_poly.entity_id
_entity_poly.type
_entity_poly.pdbx_seq_one_letter_code
_entity_poly.pdbx_strand_id
1 'polypeptide(L)'
;MTTIKLDHIELLVRSTNYDVWQEGIGQVLQSENLWGHIKGNINAHNHLHPFAKRPEPAVPNYTTANVTEIECYNKWWLDDSKAKTIVLRLISPVSLLLLPQGLNKTVRIIWDAVKALYVSFCD
;
A
#
# COMPACT_ATOMS: atom_id res chain seq x y z
N MET A 1 -0.63 -8.76 18.88
CA MET A 1 -0.23 -8.09 17.62
C MET A 1 1.27 -8.08 17.57
N THR A 2 1.86 -8.76 16.59
CA THR A 2 3.31 -8.69 16.34
C THR A 2 3.61 -7.29 15.81
N THR A 3 4.54 -6.57 16.44
CA THR A 3 4.98 -5.28 15.93
C THR A 3 5.82 -5.54 14.69
N ILE A 4 5.34 -5.12 13.52
CA ILE A 4 6.09 -5.18 12.26
C ILE A 4 7.41 -4.41 12.47
N LYS A 5 8.54 -5.12 12.37
CA LYS A 5 9.87 -4.54 12.50
C LYS A 5 10.30 -3.95 11.16
N LEU A 6 10.73 -2.69 11.18
CA LEU A 6 11.16 -1.92 10.02
C LEU A 6 12.56 -1.31 10.21
N ASP A 7 13.28 -1.74 11.25
CA ASP A 7 14.61 -1.27 11.65
C ASP A 7 15.70 -1.49 10.61
N HIS A 8 15.52 -2.49 9.74
CA HIS A 8 16.40 -2.81 8.62
C HIS A 8 16.18 -1.93 7.38
N ILE A 9 15.13 -1.10 7.35
CA ILE A 9 14.80 -0.26 6.21
C ILE A 9 15.12 1.19 6.58
N GLU A 10 15.96 1.84 5.77
CA GLU A 10 16.32 3.24 5.98
C GLU A 10 15.11 4.18 5.78
N LEU A 11 15.12 5.31 6.48
CA LEU A 11 14.16 6.38 6.25
C LEU A 11 14.31 6.93 4.82
N LEU A 12 13.20 7.06 4.09
CA LEU A 12 13.21 7.67 2.76
C LEU A 12 13.36 9.19 2.88
N VAL A 13 14.54 9.69 2.50
CA VAL A 13 14.88 11.11 2.57
C VAL A 13 15.15 11.70 1.18
N ARG A 14 15.77 10.93 0.29
CA ARG A 14 16.26 11.41 -1.02
C ARG A 14 16.13 10.33 -2.09
N SER A 15 16.24 10.72 -3.36
CA SER A 15 16.15 9.78 -4.48
C SER A 15 17.21 8.68 -4.43
N THR A 16 18.40 8.98 -3.90
CA THR A 16 19.52 8.01 -3.85
C THR A 16 19.25 6.79 -2.97
N ASN A 17 18.32 6.86 -2.01
CA ASN A 17 17.93 5.69 -1.19
C ASN A 17 16.51 5.20 -1.49
N TYR A 18 15.89 5.70 -2.57
CA TYR A 18 14.54 5.31 -2.97
C TYR A 18 14.43 3.83 -3.33
N ASP A 19 15.33 3.30 -4.16
CA ASP A 19 15.24 1.91 -4.61
C ASP A 19 15.36 0.92 -3.45
N VAL A 20 16.31 1.16 -2.54
CA VAL A 20 16.51 0.36 -1.32
C VAL A 20 15.27 0.41 -0.43
N TRP A 21 14.71 1.60 -0.22
CA TRP A 21 13.46 1.76 0.53
C TRP A 21 12.28 1.05 -0.14
N GLN A 22 12.17 1.17 -1.47
CA GLN A 22 11.07 0.59 -2.24
C GLN A 22 11.10 -0.94 -2.15
N GLU A 23 12.28 -1.54 -2.24
CA GLU A 23 12.47 -2.97 -2.09
C GLU A 23 12.17 -3.43 -0.65
N GLY A 24 12.73 -2.76 0.36
CA GLY A 24 12.52 -3.11 1.76
C GLY A 24 11.03 -3.06 2.17
N ILE A 25 10.35 -1.96 1.84
CA ILE A 25 8.90 -1.84 2.10
C ILE A 25 8.12 -2.89 1.31
N GLY A 26 8.53 -3.16 0.06
CA GLY A 26 7.92 -4.19 -0.77
C GLY A 26 7.99 -5.58 -0.13
N GLN A 27 9.15 -5.99 0.37
CA GLN A 27 9.34 -7.27 1.05
C GLN A 27 8.48 -7.39 2.31
N VAL A 28 8.40 -6.33 3.13
CA VAL A 28 7.52 -6.32 4.32
C VAL A 28 6.05 -6.45 3.93
N LEU A 29 5.61 -5.74 2.90
CA LEU A 29 4.22 -5.86 2.43
C LEU A 29 3.93 -7.24 1.85
N GLN A 30 4.91 -7.90 1.24
CA GLN A 30 4.78 -9.28 0.78
C GLN A 30 4.66 -10.25 1.95
N SER A 31 5.49 -10.12 3.00
CA SER A 31 5.42 -10.97 4.19
C SER A 31 4.12 -10.81 4.96
N GLU A 32 3.53 -9.62 4.93
CA GLU A 32 2.23 -9.31 5.56
C GLU A 32 1.03 -9.61 4.64
N ASN A 33 1.24 -10.14 3.42
CA ASN A 33 0.19 -10.38 2.42
C ASN A 33 -0.63 -9.12 2.09
N LEU A 34 0.04 -7.97 2.03
CA LEU A 34 -0.53 -6.65 1.74
C LEU A 34 -0.08 -6.07 0.40
N TRP A 35 0.93 -6.66 -0.24
CA TRP A 35 1.48 -6.17 -1.52
C TRP A 35 0.40 -5.93 -2.59
N GLY A 36 -0.62 -6.79 -2.65
CA GLY A 36 -1.75 -6.70 -3.57
C GLY A 36 -2.53 -5.37 -3.51
N HIS A 37 -2.49 -4.68 -2.37
CA HIS A 37 -3.12 -3.35 -2.23
C HIS A 37 -2.35 -2.29 -3.01
N ILE A 38 -1.03 -2.40 -3.10
CA ILE A 38 -0.18 -1.47 -3.86
C ILE A 38 -0.10 -1.88 -5.34
N LYS A 39 0.47 -3.07 -5.59
CA LYS A 39 0.80 -3.57 -6.92
C LYS A 39 0.36 -5.03 -7.06
N GLY A 40 0.35 -5.51 -8.28
CA GLY A 40 0.06 -6.91 -8.59
C GLY A 40 -0.39 -7.03 -10.04
N ASN A 41 -0.32 -8.25 -10.57
CA ASN A 41 -0.81 -8.53 -11.91
C ASN A 41 -2.36 -8.43 -11.93
N ILE A 42 -2.97 -8.11 -13.06
CA ILE A 42 -4.43 -8.14 -13.28
C ILE A 42 -4.68 -9.16 -14.38
N ASN A 43 -4.60 -10.44 -14.05
CA ASN A 43 -4.99 -11.50 -14.98
C ASN A 43 -6.15 -12.30 -14.37
N ALA A 44 -7.07 -12.81 -15.19
CA ALA A 44 -8.23 -13.57 -14.71
C ALA A 44 -7.86 -14.88 -13.96
N HIS A 45 -6.60 -15.34 -14.09
CA HIS A 45 -6.04 -16.50 -13.37
C HIS A 45 -5.18 -16.12 -12.17
N ASN A 46 -5.16 -14.83 -11.82
CA ASN A 46 -4.24 -14.24 -10.86
C ASN A 46 -4.52 -14.64 -9.40
N HIS A 47 -5.61 -15.35 -9.12
CA HIS A 47 -5.89 -15.94 -7.81
C HIS A 47 -4.79 -16.91 -7.36
N LEU A 48 -4.03 -17.48 -8.30
CA LEU A 48 -2.88 -18.37 -8.05
C LEU A 48 -1.53 -17.64 -8.05
N HIS A 49 -1.51 -16.34 -8.36
CA HIS A 49 -0.28 -15.57 -8.32
C HIS A 49 0.06 -15.27 -6.85
N PRO A 50 1.32 -15.48 -6.41
CA PRO A 50 1.71 -15.25 -5.02
C PRO A 50 1.45 -13.80 -4.56
N PHE A 51 1.38 -12.87 -5.51
CA PHE A 51 1.21 -11.44 -5.28
C PHE A 51 0.11 -10.84 -6.18
N ALA A 52 -1.09 -11.39 -6.09
CA ALA A 52 -2.25 -10.94 -6.86
C ALA A 52 -2.64 -9.49 -6.50
N LYS A 53 -2.98 -8.67 -7.51
CA LYS A 53 -3.55 -7.34 -7.25
C LYS A 53 -4.90 -7.52 -6.56
N ARG A 54 -5.12 -6.78 -5.48
CA ARG A 54 -6.40 -6.69 -4.80
C ARG A 54 -7.16 -5.47 -5.36
N PRO A 55 -8.25 -5.68 -6.12
CA PRO A 55 -9.08 -4.58 -6.58
C PRO A 55 -9.79 -3.93 -5.40
N GLU A 56 -10.05 -2.64 -5.49
CA GLU A 56 -10.88 -1.93 -4.52
C GLU A 56 -12.32 -2.46 -4.62
N PRO A 57 -12.96 -2.85 -3.51
CA PRO A 57 -14.32 -3.36 -3.53
C PRO A 57 -15.31 -2.22 -3.80
N ALA A 58 -16.38 -2.51 -4.54
CA ALA A 58 -17.49 -1.59 -4.66
C ALA A 58 -18.14 -1.35 -3.29
N VAL A 59 -18.67 -0.14 -3.06
CA VAL A 59 -19.41 0.17 -1.84
C VAL A 59 -20.65 -0.73 -1.78
N PRO A 60 -20.81 -1.56 -0.73
CA PRO A 60 -21.96 -2.44 -0.61
C PRO A 60 -23.24 -1.62 -0.49
N ASN A 61 -24.31 -2.05 -1.16
CA ASN A 61 -25.61 -1.44 -0.97
C ASN A 61 -26.21 -1.95 0.36
N TYR A 62 -26.28 -1.09 1.37
CA TYR A 62 -26.67 -1.47 2.74
C TYR A 62 -28.05 -2.13 2.85
N THR A 63 -28.95 -1.95 1.87
CA THR A 63 -30.28 -2.56 1.87
C THR A 63 -30.32 -3.97 1.27
N THR A 64 -29.27 -4.37 0.54
CA THR A 64 -29.24 -5.63 -0.23
C THR A 64 -27.99 -6.47 0.00
N ALA A 65 -26.94 -5.87 0.55
CA ALA A 65 -25.67 -6.54 0.78
C ALA A 65 -25.81 -7.60 1.88
N ASN A 66 -25.21 -8.76 1.65
CA ASN A 66 -25.11 -9.78 2.68
C ASN A 66 -23.98 -9.44 3.68
N VAL A 67 -24.00 -10.10 4.84
CA VAL A 67 -23.01 -9.88 5.91
C VAL A 67 -21.58 -10.10 5.39
N THR A 68 -21.37 -11.12 4.56
CA THR A 68 -20.05 -11.47 4.01
C THR A 68 -19.50 -10.39 3.08
N GLU A 69 -20.33 -9.73 2.29
CA GLU A 69 -19.93 -8.62 1.41
C GLU A 69 -19.47 -7.40 2.23
N ILE A 70 -20.22 -7.08 3.30
CA ILE A 70 -19.86 -6.00 4.23
C ILE A 70 -18.55 -6.33 4.95
N GLU A 71 -18.37 -7.57 5.42
CA GLU A 71 -17.14 -8.03 6.05
C GLU A 71 -15.94 -7.97 5.09
N CYS A 72 -16.11 -8.40 3.84
CA CYS A 72 -15.07 -8.34 2.82
C CYS A 72 -14.67 -6.88 2.52
N TYR A 73 -15.66 -5.99 2.38
CA TYR A 73 -15.43 -4.56 2.18
C TYR A 73 -14.64 -3.94 3.33
N ASN A 74 -15.08 -4.17 4.57
CA ASN A 74 -14.41 -3.65 5.77
C ASN A 74 -13.01 -4.22 5.94
N LYS A 75 -12.83 -5.53 5.69
CA LYS A 75 -11.54 -6.19 5.73
C LYS A 75 -10.56 -5.60 4.72
N TRP A 76 -11.04 -5.31 3.51
CA TRP A 76 -10.20 -4.70 2.48
C TRP A 76 -9.69 -3.32 2.92
N TRP A 77 -10.56 -2.46 3.45
CA TRP A 77 -10.17 -1.14 3.94
C TRP A 77 -9.25 -1.20 5.16
N LEU A 78 -9.45 -2.17 6.05
CA LEU A 78 -8.55 -2.41 7.17
C LEU A 78 -7.15 -2.81 6.70
N ASP A 79 -7.07 -3.72 5.74
CA ASP A 79 -5.79 -4.19 5.19
C ASP A 79 -5.09 -3.09 4.37
N ASP A 80 -5.84 -2.27 3.63
CA ASP A 80 -5.31 -1.07 2.95
C ASP A 80 -4.73 -0.06 3.95
N SER A 81 -5.44 0.20 5.05
CA SER A 81 -4.99 1.10 6.13
C SER A 81 -3.71 0.59 6.82
N LYS A 82 -3.59 -0.73 7.03
CA LYS A 82 -2.35 -1.34 7.54
C LYS A 82 -1.19 -1.15 6.55
N ALA A 83 -1.42 -1.42 5.26
CA ALA A 83 -0.42 -1.23 4.22
C ALA A 83 0.05 0.24 4.15
N LYS A 84 -0.91 1.18 4.21
CA LYS A 84 -0.66 2.62 4.29
C LYS A 84 0.21 2.98 5.49
N THR A 85 -0.09 2.42 6.66
CA THR A 85 0.71 2.65 7.86
C THR A 85 2.16 2.16 7.71
N ILE A 86 2.38 1.01 7.06
CA ILE A 86 3.74 0.50 6.79
C ILE A 86 4.50 1.44 5.86
N VAL A 87 3.88 1.84 4.74
CA VAL A 87 4.49 2.74 3.75
C VAL A 87 4.86 4.08 4.37
N LEU A 88 3.96 4.68 5.15
CA LEU A 88 4.16 6.04 5.68
C LEU A 88 5.16 6.11 6.86
N ARG A 89 5.42 4.99 7.56
CA ARG A 89 6.30 4.97 8.75
C ARG A 89 7.76 5.34 8.45
N LEU A 90 8.21 5.10 7.22
CA LEU A 90 9.61 5.30 6.82
C LEU A 90 9.73 6.35 5.72
N ILE A 91 8.94 7.42 5.83
CA ILE A 91 9.03 8.59 4.94
C ILE A 91 9.39 9.80 5.78
N SER A 92 10.32 10.63 5.31
CA SER A 92 10.68 11.85 6.02
C SER A 92 9.46 12.77 6.22
N PRO A 93 9.39 13.54 7.32
CA PRO A 93 8.27 14.46 7.56
C PRO A 93 8.04 15.46 6.43
N VAL A 94 9.12 15.93 5.78
CA VAL A 94 9.05 16.86 4.65
C VAL A 94 8.33 16.21 3.47
N SER A 95 8.74 15.01 3.08
CA SER A 95 8.11 14.28 1.97
C SER A 95 6.68 13.87 2.30
N LEU A 96 6.40 13.53 3.56
CA LEU A 96 5.06 13.18 4.02
C LEU A 96 4.05 14.32 3.78
N LEU A 97 4.47 15.58 3.95
CA LEU A 97 3.62 16.76 3.70
C LEU A 97 3.27 16.92 2.21
N LEU A 98 4.06 16.37 1.30
CA LEU A 98 3.84 16.44 -0.14
C LEU A 98 2.92 15.31 -0.65
N LEU A 99 2.62 14.31 0.18
CA LEU A 99 1.79 13.17 -0.21
C LEU A 99 0.28 13.49 -0.09
N PRO A 100 -0.57 12.85 -0.92
CA PRO A 100 -2.02 12.97 -0.80
C PRO A 100 -2.52 12.60 0.60
N GLN A 101 -3.19 13.54 1.25
CA GLN A 101 -3.81 13.35 2.57
C GLN A 101 -5.29 12.97 2.44
N GLY A 102 -5.81 12.29 3.45
CA GLY A 102 -7.23 11.91 3.54
C GLY A 102 -7.48 10.43 3.80
N LEU A 103 -8.64 10.14 4.40
CA LEU A 103 -9.07 8.78 4.76
C LEU A 103 -9.42 7.92 3.54
N ASN A 104 -9.88 8.55 2.45
CA ASN A 104 -10.23 7.89 1.19
C ASN A 104 -9.04 7.71 0.24
N LYS A 105 -7.82 8.09 0.65
CA LYS A 105 -6.62 7.87 -0.16
C LYS A 105 -6.04 6.50 0.16
N THR A 106 -6.19 5.60 -0.79
CA THR A 106 -5.67 4.23 -0.73
C THR A 106 -4.15 4.21 -0.70
N VAL A 107 -3.56 3.14 -0.17
CA VAL A 107 -2.10 2.98 -0.15
C VAL A 107 -1.50 3.02 -1.56
N ARG A 108 -2.24 2.57 -2.58
CA ARG A 108 -1.79 2.60 -3.98
C ARG A 108 -1.53 4.01 -4.47
N ILE A 109 -2.47 4.93 -4.21
CA ILE A 109 -2.34 6.34 -4.59
C ILE A 109 -1.12 6.96 -3.90
N ILE A 110 -0.92 6.64 -2.62
CA ILE A 110 0.22 7.12 -1.86
C ILE A 110 1.53 6.57 -2.42
N TRP A 111 1.58 5.27 -2.72
CA TRP A 111 2.75 4.64 -3.30
C TRP A 111 3.16 5.26 -4.64
N ASP A 112 2.19 5.49 -5.51
CA ASP A 112 2.44 6.13 -6.81
C ASP A 112 2.89 7.59 -6.64
N ALA A 113 2.35 8.32 -5.66
CA ALA A 113 2.82 9.66 -5.32
C ALA A 113 4.26 9.66 -4.77
N VAL A 114 4.62 8.71 -3.91
CA VAL A 114 6.01 8.56 -3.44
C VAL A 114 6.94 8.29 -4.63
N LYS A 115 6.56 7.36 -5.51
CA LYS A 115 7.34 7.09 -6.74
C LYS A 115 7.54 8.36 -7.56
N ALA A 116 6.47 9.13 -7.77
CA ALA A 116 6.55 10.37 -8.53
C ALA A 116 7.49 11.41 -7.89
N LEU A 117 7.56 11.50 -6.55
CA LEU A 117 8.44 12.44 -5.86
C LEU A 117 9.94 12.11 -6.03
N TYR A 118 10.29 10.83 -6.14
CA TYR A 118 11.68 10.38 -6.05
C TYR A 118 12.28 9.89 -7.37
N VAL A 119 11.45 9.54 -8.35
CA VAL A 119 11.90 9.04 -9.67
C VAL A 119 11.88 10.14 -10.74
N SER A 120 11.26 11.30 -10.49
CA SER A 120 11.02 12.36 -11.50
C SER A 120 12.16 13.37 -11.73
N PHE A 121 13.40 13.08 -11.35
CA PHE A 121 14.53 14.03 -11.52
C PHE A 121 15.68 13.50 -12.38
N CYS A 122 15.37 12.75 -13.43
CA CYS A 122 16.32 12.45 -14.50
C CYS A 122 15.65 12.69 -15.86
N ASP A 123 15.61 13.96 -16.27
CA ASP A 123 15.57 14.39 -17.67
C ASP A 123 16.72 15.40 -17.87
#